data_AF-A0A2D6AV33-F1
#
_entry.id   AF-A0A2D6AV33-F1
#
_cell.length_a   1.000
_cell.length_b   1.000
_cell.length_c   1.000
_cell.angle_alpha   90.00
_cell.angle_beta   90.00
_cell.angle_gamma   90.00
#
_symmetry.space_group_name_H-M   'P 1'
#
loop_
_entity.id
_entity.type
_entity.pdbx_description
1 polymer ?
#
loop_
_entity_poly.entity_id
_entity_poly.type
_entity_poly.pdbx_seq_one_letter_code
_entity_poly.pdbx_strand_id
1 'polypeptide(L)'
;NIREYGGPTRRALVGLRETKSEVASSIDFSGSLASVLPGTLTPQGFSTKFPHIVSNFLSSSRVEVGYPEPQGGSFVQKEKYFPHGIYTNPPAGWLTSGSFTYEAIYQFQAQRSGSYSRIQSLARLQISGSAVGLPATGFNHGTAVANLLVISGTENSMTSSGSTLRLYARPGTNTGGNSPGLLKMDLVGPDLFDGSLWNISFGRERGDQKSISDATKYLSPEISSLASSSYFLRCARQSHGEIKEIYTTSSFFIESANAAVANRNRNIFSPLAVDAEFSTYPSGTMIVIGSQSMSTFGTPIAFPLGPPAFSGYGNFFLNDSSLDTRAGASAGDRDIALSTNFQGQVSQIRFWSKTLEEKNWLEHVRNFKSIGVSDPNVNFNFNTYPTGSFERLRVDVSLDQYETESNSLGEIRLMDFSQNNFLMSGSGFEINKTVIKPEIFYFSHLSPKFDQAQTDNKVRIRSFETSDLIDLYPYATSAPSFEVLRSEEPFDDTRLSIEFSSVKALDEDIMNIFGTLEFFNNALGNTNLLFDDFYPDIDQARKIYFKRLTGKPDYQIFFDMYKWFNSALGILVHQLIPRKTKFLGINFVIESHVLERNRFRYLFDDIYLSALDRDTDRGNLLLSQFVATLRKF
;
A
#
# COMPACT_ATOMS: atom_id res chain seq x y z
N ASN A 1 3.88 -28.07 3.24
CA ASN A 1 2.99 -27.70 4.36
C ASN A 1 3.11 -28.77 5.42
N ILE A 2 3.31 -28.41 6.69
CA ILE A 2 3.24 -29.38 7.78
C ILE A 2 1.83 -29.24 8.35
N ARG A 3 1.00 -30.27 8.26
CA ARG A 3 -0.33 -30.26 8.86
C ARG A 3 -0.28 -31.01 10.18
N GLU A 4 -0.54 -30.26 11.24
CA GLU A 4 -0.82 -30.81 12.56
C GLU A 4 -2.32 -30.76 12.81
N TYR A 5 -2.87 -31.87 13.28
CA TYR A 5 -4.30 -31.97 13.59
C TYR A 5 -4.52 -31.67 15.08
N GLY A 6 -5.60 -30.95 15.37
CA GLY A 6 -5.96 -30.54 16.73
C GLY A 6 -5.92 -29.03 16.92
N GLY A 7 -6.66 -28.53 17.91
CA GLY A 7 -6.79 -27.11 18.17
C GLY A 7 -8.00 -26.77 19.05
N PRO A 8 -8.18 -25.49 19.40
CA PRO A 8 -9.37 -25.08 20.16
C PRO A 8 -10.64 -25.33 19.34
N THR A 9 -11.70 -25.75 20.03
CA THR A 9 -13.04 -26.04 19.46
C THR A 9 -13.77 -24.76 19.01
N ARG A 10 -13.34 -23.60 19.51
CA ARG A 10 -13.85 -22.27 19.13
C ARG A 10 -12.71 -21.38 18.67
N ARG A 11 -12.93 -20.64 17.58
CA ARG A 11 -11.99 -19.64 17.06
C ARG A 11 -12.72 -18.43 16.55
N ALA A 12 -12.13 -17.26 16.79
CA ALA A 12 -12.50 -16.05 16.08
C ALA A 12 -11.80 -16.03 14.72
N LEU A 13 -12.51 -15.61 13.68
CA LEU A 13 -11.91 -15.28 12.39
C LEU A 13 -11.01 -14.04 12.50
N VAL A 14 -11.36 -13.13 13.41
CA VAL A 14 -10.59 -11.93 13.74
C VAL A 14 -9.31 -12.38 14.44
N GLY A 15 -8.21 -12.47 13.69
CA GLY A 15 -6.90 -12.85 14.22
C GLY A 15 -6.34 -14.19 13.73
N LEU A 16 -7.02 -14.90 12.81
CA LEU A 16 -6.44 -16.11 12.21
C LEU A 16 -5.32 -15.73 11.23
N ARG A 17 -4.07 -15.80 11.71
CA ARG A 17 -2.88 -15.39 10.97
C ARG A 17 -1.78 -16.42 11.10
N GLU A 18 -0.93 -16.49 10.09
CA GLU A 18 0.26 -17.33 10.05
C GLU A 18 1.50 -16.43 9.89
N THR A 19 2.46 -16.57 10.82
CA THR A 19 3.73 -15.85 10.80
C THR A 19 4.73 -16.53 9.88
N LYS A 20 5.43 -15.74 9.08
CA LYS A 20 6.43 -16.20 8.11
C LYS A 20 7.64 -15.29 8.07
N SER A 21 8.71 -15.81 7.48
CA SER A 21 9.86 -15.02 7.08
C SER A 21 10.18 -15.30 5.61
N GLU A 22 10.68 -14.29 4.93
CA GLU A 22 11.10 -14.38 3.54
C GLU A 22 12.24 -13.41 3.27
N VAL A 23 13.10 -13.74 2.30
CA VAL A 23 14.07 -12.79 1.77
C VAL A 23 13.37 -11.94 0.72
N ALA A 24 13.15 -10.67 1.03
CA ALA A 24 12.72 -9.66 0.05
C ALA A 24 13.88 -8.71 -0.23
N SER A 25 13.62 -7.66 -1.00
CA SER A 25 14.68 -6.79 -1.49
C SER A 25 14.45 -5.31 -1.16
N SER A 26 15.55 -4.61 -0.91
CA SER A 26 15.59 -3.17 -0.67
C SER A 26 16.64 -2.52 -1.55
N ILE A 27 16.35 -1.34 -2.08
CA ILE A 27 17.32 -0.57 -2.89
C ILE A 27 18.12 0.34 -1.95
N ASP A 28 19.44 0.35 -2.12
CA ASP A 28 20.36 1.03 -1.21
C ASP A 28 20.87 2.37 -1.74
N PHE A 29 20.66 3.44 -0.96
CA PHE A 29 21.16 4.80 -1.25
C PHE A 29 22.39 5.19 -0.44
N SER A 30 23.05 4.23 0.23
CA SER A 30 24.27 4.47 1.01
C SER A 30 25.41 5.15 0.22
N GLY A 31 25.41 5.07 -1.12
CA GLY A 31 26.33 5.83 -1.97
C GLY A 31 26.26 7.36 -1.74
N SER A 32 25.14 7.89 -1.26
CA SER A 32 24.98 9.29 -0.84
C SER A 32 25.77 9.68 0.42
N LEU A 33 26.36 8.71 1.14
CA LEU A 33 27.24 8.97 2.29
C LEU A 33 28.67 9.31 1.85
N ALA A 34 29.05 8.98 0.62
CA ALA A 34 30.40 9.21 0.15
C ALA A 34 30.68 10.71 0.04
N SER A 35 31.79 11.18 0.62
CA SER A 35 32.25 12.57 0.51
C SER A 35 32.86 12.80 -0.88
N VAL A 36 32.01 12.82 -1.90
CA VAL A 36 32.38 12.98 -3.30
C VAL A 36 31.73 14.27 -3.81
N LEU A 37 32.49 15.08 -4.54
CA LEU A 37 31.94 16.27 -5.18
C LEU A 37 30.79 15.87 -6.12
N PRO A 38 29.66 16.61 -6.13
CA PRO A 38 28.57 16.36 -7.07
C PRO A 38 29.12 16.33 -8.50
N GLY A 39 28.61 15.38 -9.29
CA GLY A 39 28.94 15.28 -10.71
C GLY A 39 28.27 16.38 -11.52
N THR A 40 28.15 16.15 -12.83
CA THR A 40 27.34 17.01 -13.70
C THR A 40 25.88 16.94 -13.24
N LEU A 41 25.22 18.11 -13.14
CA LEU A 41 23.81 18.18 -12.80
C LEU A 41 22.94 18.06 -14.06
N THR A 42 21.89 17.28 -13.99
CA THR A 42 20.84 17.24 -15.02
C THR A 42 20.01 18.52 -14.98
N PRO A 43 19.21 18.82 -16.04
CA PRO A 43 18.23 19.90 -16.04
C PRO A 43 17.08 19.74 -15.04
N GLN A 44 17.11 18.72 -14.17
CA GLN A 44 16.18 18.57 -13.06
C GLN A 44 16.90 18.68 -11.71
N GLY A 45 18.22 18.89 -11.69
CA GLY A 45 19.02 19.02 -10.47
C GLY A 45 19.65 17.74 -9.96
N PHE A 46 19.56 16.64 -10.70
CA PHE A 46 20.12 15.37 -10.25
C PHE A 46 21.61 15.30 -10.56
N SER A 47 22.42 14.84 -9.61
CA SER A 47 23.85 14.61 -9.80
C SER A 47 24.08 13.23 -10.38
N THR A 48 25.01 13.11 -11.34
CA THR A 48 25.44 11.81 -11.88
C THR A 48 26.17 10.91 -10.88
N LYS A 49 26.50 11.41 -9.70
CA LYS A 49 27.25 10.67 -8.65
C LYS A 49 26.46 10.39 -7.39
N PHE A 50 25.23 10.88 -7.29
CA PHE A 50 24.39 10.63 -6.12
C PHE A 50 23.16 9.83 -6.51
N PRO A 51 22.88 8.72 -5.80
CA PRO A 51 21.80 7.84 -6.14
C PRO A 51 20.45 8.54 -5.95
N HIS A 52 19.59 8.39 -6.95
CA HIS A 52 18.21 8.85 -6.93
C HIS A 52 17.34 7.95 -7.80
N ILE A 53 16.06 7.89 -7.48
CA ILE A 53 15.03 7.24 -8.29
C ILE A 53 13.87 8.20 -8.54
N VAL A 54 13.30 8.11 -9.74
CA VAL A 54 12.21 8.96 -10.21
C VAL A 54 11.15 8.08 -10.85
N SER A 55 9.88 8.28 -10.48
CA SER A 55 8.76 7.64 -11.16
C SER A 55 8.41 8.37 -12.45
N ASN A 56 7.75 7.66 -13.37
CA ASN A 56 6.95 8.32 -14.40
C ASN A 56 5.94 9.30 -13.76
N PHE A 57 5.52 10.30 -14.54
CA PHE A 57 4.46 11.21 -14.11
C PHE A 57 3.21 10.41 -13.74
N LEU A 58 2.62 10.69 -12.58
CA LEU A 58 1.41 10.05 -12.05
C LEU A 58 0.17 10.54 -12.81
N SER A 59 0.17 10.33 -14.12
CA SER A 59 -0.89 10.68 -15.06
C SER A 59 -0.94 9.64 -16.17
N SER A 60 -2.13 9.14 -16.48
CA SER A 60 -2.37 8.23 -17.60
C SER A 60 -3.75 8.41 -18.19
N SER A 61 -3.97 7.84 -19.37
CA SER A 61 -5.33 7.60 -19.86
C SER A 61 -6.08 6.66 -18.92
N ARG A 62 -7.38 6.85 -18.77
CA ARG A 62 -8.23 6.11 -17.83
C ARG A 62 -9.28 5.31 -18.57
N VAL A 63 -9.52 4.05 -18.21
CA VAL A 63 -10.64 3.23 -18.76
C VAL A 63 -11.78 3.04 -17.74
N GLU A 64 -11.68 3.75 -16.63
CA GLU A 64 -12.26 3.34 -15.36
C GLU A 64 -13.18 4.45 -14.92
N VAL A 65 -14.42 4.09 -14.58
CA VAL A 65 -15.41 5.05 -14.12
C VAL A 65 -15.36 5.16 -12.61
N GLY A 66 -15.52 6.36 -12.09
CA GLY A 66 -15.51 6.59 -10.66
C GLY A 66 -15.23 8.03 -10.32
N TYR A 67 -15.26 8.27 -9.02
CA TYR A 67 -14.98 9.56 -8.45
C TYR A 67 -13.46 9.74 -8.26
N PRO A 68 -12.89 10.92 -8.54
CA PRO A 68 -13.50 12.03 -9.27
C PRO A 68 -13.77 11.72 -10.74
N GLU A 69 -14.89 12.24 -11.24
CA GLU A 69 -15.21 12.16 -12.66
C GLU A 69 -14.12 12.86 -13.49
N PRO A 70 -13.71 12.27 -14.63
CA PRO A 70 -12.74 12.90 -15.52
C PRO A 70 -13.34 14.17 -16.15
N GLN A 71 -12.63 15.30 -16.08
CA GLN A 71 -13.10 16.60 -16.54
C GLN A 71 -12.59 16.95 -17.94
N GLY A 72 -13.45 17.50 -18.80
CA GLY A 72 -13.03 18.10 -20.09
C GLY A 72 -12.96 17.12 -21.26
N GLY A 73 -13.80 16.08 -21.28
CA GLY A 73 -13.89 15.13 -22.40
C GLY A 73 -14.92 14.03 -22.15
N SER A 74 -15.04 13.11 -23.09
CA SER A 74 -15.87 11.90 -22.98
C SER A 74 -15.02 10.65 -23.19
N PHE A 75 -15.42 9.53 -22.61
CA PHE A 75 -14.83 8.23 -22.97
C PHE A 75 -15.09 7.91 -24.45
N VAL A 76 -14.03 7.54 -25.17
CA VAL A 76 -14.04 7.21 -26.60
C VAL A 76 -13.68 5.74 -26.82
N GLN A 77 -13.83 5.21 -28.03
CA GLN A 77 -13.41 3.83 -28.40
C GLN A 77 -14.03 2.72 -27.52
N LYS A 78 -15.35 2.79 -27.28
CA LYS A 78 -16.09 1.80 -26.47
C LYS A 78 -16.00 0.36 -26.97
N GLU A 79 -15.84 0.17 -28.28
CA GLU A 79 -15.69 -1.15 -28.89
C GLU A 79 -14.37 -1.83 -28.50
N LYS A 80 -13.29 -1.04 -28.36
CA LYS A 80 -11.96 -1.55 -27.98
C LYS A 80 -11.79 -1.62 -26.45
N TYR A 81 -12.42 -0.70 -25.72
CA TYR A 81 -12.31 -0.58 -24.27
C TYR A 81 -13.69 -0.73 -23.63
N PHE A 82 -14.26 -1.93 -23.73
CA PHE A 82 -15.56 -2.24 -23.14
C PHE A 82 -15.50 -2.22 -21.59
N PRO A 83 -16.54 -1.71 -20.89
CA PRO A 83 -17.82 -1.20 -21.41
C PRO A 83 -17.87 0.32 -21.66
N HIS A 84 -17.01 1.08 -21.00
CA HIS A 84 -17.17 2.55 -20.90
C HIS A 84 -16.40 3.32 -21.98
N GLY A 85 -15.35 2.73 -22.55
CA GLY A 85 -14.38 3.38 -23.42
C GLY A 85 -13.09 3.74 -22.69
N ILE A 86 -12.20 4.44 -23.39
CA ILE A 86 -10.97 5.04 -22.83
C ILE A 86 -11.09 6.56 -22.82
N TYR A 87 -10.66 7.16 -21.72
CA TYR A 87 -10.51 8.59 -21.55
C TYR A 87 -9.06 8.98 -21.82
N THR A 88 -8.82 9.77 -22.86
CA THR A 88 -7.48 10.07 -23.37
C THR A 88 -7.00 11.48 -23.07
N ASN A 89 -7.82 12.35 -22.47
CA ASN A 89 -7.44 13.74 -22.26
C ASN A 89 -6.41 13.87 -21.10
N PRO A 90 -5.17 14.34 -21.35
CA PRO A 90 -4.06 14.30 -20.37
C PRO A 90 -4.29 15.05 -19.04
N PRO A 91 -4.87 16.27 -18.98
CA PRO A 91 -5.06 17.01 -17.72
C PRO A 91 -6.01 16.30 -16.74
N ALA A 92 -6.95 15.52 -17.27
CA ALA A 92 -7.90 14.75 -16.47
C ALA A 92 -7.48 13.29 -16.28
N GLY A 93 -6.23 12.94 -16.61
CA GLY A 93 -5.62 11.62 -16.41
C GLY A 93 -4.86 11.47 -15.09
N TRP A 94 -4.83 12.48 -14.22
CA TRP A 94 -3.97 12.48 -13.02
C TRP A 94 -4.36 11.41 -11.99
N LEU A 95 -3.44 10.55 -11.62
CA LEU A 95 -3.70 9.52 -10.60
C LEU A 95 -3.91 10.12 -9.21
N THR A 96 -3.46 11.35 -8.99
CA THR A 96 -3.65 12.11 -7.75
C THR A 96 -4.98 12.83 -7.64
N SER A 97 -5.80 12.89 -8.71
CA SER A 97 -6.89 13.87 -8.98
C SER A 97 -7.94 14.17 -7.89
N GLY A 98 -7.91 13.49 -6.75
CA GLY A 98 -8.69 13.78 -5.56
C GLY A 98 -7.96 13.29 -4.31
N SER A 99 -7.97 12.00 -4.09
CA SER A 99 -7.37 11.41 -2.91
C SER A 99 -6.28 10.43 -3.30
N PHE A 100 -5.23 10.36 -2.49
CA PHE A 100 -4.13 9.44 -2.76
C PHE A 100 -3.44 9.03 -1.47
N THR A 101 -2.73 7.90 -1.55
CA THR A 101 -1.84 7.41 -0.50
C THR A 101 -0.52 6.98 -1.12
N TYR A 102 0.58 7.49 -0.56
CA TYR A 102 1.91 6.93 -0.74
C TYR A 102 2.23 6.02 0.45
N GLU A 103 2.82 4.87 0.19
CA GLU A 103 3.39 4.00 1.23
C GLU A 103 4.71 3.41 0.75
N ALA A 104 5.68 3.27 1.67
CA ALA A 104 6.94 2.59 1.44
C ALA A 104 7.54 2.12 2.77
N ILE A 105 8.45 1.16 2.70
CA ILE A 105 9.20 0.65 3.84
C ILE A 105 10.62 1.20 3.79
N TYR A 106 11.06 1.79 4.89
CA TYR A 106 12.38 2.41 5.01
C TYR A 106 13.22 1.72 6.09
N GLN A 107 14.52 1.66 5.86
CA GLN A 107 15.49 1.18 6.84
C GLN A 107 16.74 2.06 6.83
N PHE A 108 17.24 2.38 8.03
CA PHE A 108 18.53 3.01 8.22
C PHE A 108 19.44 2.07 9.00
N GLN A 109 20.26 1.30 8.29
CA GLN A 109 21.15 0.32 8.92
C GLN A 109 22.13 0.97 9.92
N ALA A 110 22.45 0.27 10.99
CA ALA A 110 23.45 0.73 11.94
C ALA A 110 24.82 0.88 11.24
N GLN A 111 25.36 2.09 11.25
CA GLN A 111 26.64 2.39 10.60
C GLN A 111 27.81 1.92 11.50
N ARG A 112 28.79 1.23 10.91
CA ARG A 112 30.02 0.80 11.62
C ARG A 112 30.94 1.99 11.96
N SER A 113 30.87 3.06 11.16
CA SER A 113 31.60 4.32 11.35
C SER A 113 30.87 5.44 10.62
N GLY A 114 30.87 6.66 11.17
CA GLY A 114 30.11 7.79 10.65
C GLY A 114 28.66 7.84 11.15
N SER A 115 27.93 8.87 10.73
CA SER A 115 26.51 9.06 11.05
C SER A 115 25.73 9.49 9.81
N TYR A 116 24.46 9.13 9.77
CA TYR A 116 23.55 9.66 8.76
C TYR A 116 23.45 11.19 8.89
N SER A 117 23.17 11.85 7.76
CA SER A 117 22.80 13.26 7.77
C SER A 117 21.57 13.48 8.66
N ARG A 118 21.54 14.62 9.35
CA ARG A 118 20.53 14.95 10.37
C ARG A 118 19.11 14.99 9.80
N ILE A 119 18.98 15.40 8.54
CA ILE A 119 17.73 15.49 7.81
C ILE A 119 17.81 14.53 6.62
N GLN A 120 16.83 13.62 6.53
CA GLN A 120 16.71 12.65 5.44
C GLN A 120 15.37 12.86 4.73
N SER A 121 15.38 13.01 3.41
CA SER A 121 14.18 13.13 2.58
C SER A 121 13.77 11.77 2.06
N LEU A 122 12.69 11.22 2.62
CA LEU A 122 12.21 9.87 2.32
C LEU A 122 11.51 9.79 0.97
N ALA A 123 10.66 10.75 0.68
CA ALA A 123 9.91 10.82 -0.58
C ALA A 123 9.45 12.24 -0.87
N ARG A 124 9.47 12.61 -2.14
CA ARG A 124 9.02 13.92 -2.63
C ARG A 124 8.02 13.73 -3.76
N LEU A 125 6.98 14.54 -3.74
CA LEU A 125 6.10 14.73 -4.89
C LEU A 125 6.53 16.00 -5.61
N GLN A 126 6.94 15.86 -6.86
CA GLN A 126 7.47 16.95 -7.68
C GLN A 126 6.67 17.12 -8.97
N ILE A 127 6.79 18.28 -9.58
CA ILE A 127 6.34 18.53 -10.96
C ILE A 127 7.51 18.97 -11.83
N SER A 128 7.40 18.72 -13.14
CA SER A 128 8.34 19.31 -14.09
C SER A 128 8.02 20.80 -14.24
N GLY A 129 9.02 21.68 -14.04
CA GLY A 129 8.83 23.13 -14.01
C GLY A 129 8.38 23.78 -15.34
N SER A 130 8.11 23.00 -16.39
CA SER A 130 7.69 23.46 -17.72
C SER A 130 6.19 23.81 -17.83
N ALA A 131 5.40 23.55 -16.79
CA ALA A 131 3.96 23.36 -16.91
C ALA A 131 3.06 24.36 -16.17
N VAL A 132 3.61 25.47 -15.64
CA VAL A 132 2.87 26.47 -14.85
C VAL A 132 2.78 27.82 -15.58
N GLY A 133 2.79 27.82 -16.91
CA GLY A 133 2.95 29.07 -17.69
C GLY A 133 4.32 29.75 -17.45
N LEU A 134 5.26 29.00 -16.85
CA LEU A 134 6.65 29.39 -16.70
C LEU A 134 7.29 29.28 -18.10
N PRO A 135 7.82 30.39 -18.67
CA PRO A 135 8.45 30.31 -19.98
C PRO A 135 9.56 29.25 -19.93
N ALA A 136 9.64 28.45 -21.00
CA ALA A 136 10.62 27.38 -21.22
C ALA A 136 12.07 27.90 -21.37
N THR A 137 12.42 28.95 -20.64
CA THR A 137 13.71 29.65 -20.70
C THR A 137 14.42 29.47 -19.36
N GLY A 138 15.18 28.38 -19.21
CA GLY A 138 16.32 28.31 -18.29
C GLY A 138 16.09 27.80 -16.86
N PHE A 139 14.91 27.31 -16.49
CA PHE A 139 14.69 26.74 -15.15
C PHE A 139 15.00 25.23 -15.14
N ASN A 140 16.19 24.88 -14.62
CA ASN A 140 16.82 23.55 -14.69
C ASN A 140 16.60 22.68 -13.42
N HIS A 141 15.53 22.85 -12.64
CA HIS A 141 15.33 22.06 -11.41
C HIS A 141 13.86 21.70 -11.18
N GLY A 142 13.59 20.48 -10.68
CA GLY A 142 12.24 20.04 -10.31
C GLY A 142 11.63 20.91 -9.20
N THR A 143 10.31 21.09 -9.20
CA THR A 143 9.62 21.88 -8.16
C THR A 143 8.91 20.95 -7.18
N ALA A 144 9.22 21.06 -5.89
CA ALA A 144 8.67 20.19 -4.86
C ALA A 144 7.32 20.70 -4.36
N VAL A 145 6.30 19.84 -4.46
CA VAL A 145 4.93 20.09 -3.98
C VAL A 145 4.78 19.61 -2.54
N ALA A 146 5.32 18.43 -2.25
CA ALA A 146 5.35 17.83 -0.93
C ALA A 146 6.70 17.15 -0.70
N ASN A 147 7.18 17.20 0.54
CA ASN A 147 8.42 16.54 0.96
C ASN A 147 8.21 15.88 2.34
N LEU A 148 8.47 14.59 2.39
CA LEU A 148 8.46 13.78 3.61
C LEU A 148 9.89 13.66 4.13
N LEU A 149 10.10 14.11 5.36
CA LEU A 149 11.41 14.23 5.99
C LEU A 149 11.47 13.47 7.31
N VAL A 150 12.64 12.94 7.62
CA VAL A 150 13.02 12.47 8.96
C VAL A 150 14.07 13.42 9.50
N ILE A 151 13.83 13.93 10.71
CA ILE A 151 14.72 14.83 11.42
C ILE A 151 15.20 14.09 12.68
N SER A 152 16.51 13.95 12.82
CA SER A 152 17.10 13.32 14.00
C SER A 152 16.88 14.17 15.26
N GLY A 153 16.64 13.51 16.40
CA GLY A 153 16.27 14.16 17.67
C GLY A 153 17.31 15.13 18.24
N THR A 154 18.57 15.04 17.84
CA THR A 154 19.64 15.93 18.34
C THR A 154 19.46 17.40 17.96
N GLU A 155 18.60 17.72 16.98
CA GLU A 155 18.22 19.09 16.59
C GLU A 155 16.73 19.39 16.78
N ASN A 156 15.94 18.43 17.24
CA ASN A 156 14.51 18.65 17.40
C ASN A 156 14.22 19.43 18.68
N SER A 157 13.68 20.65 18.58
CA SER A 157 13.19 21.39 19.75
C SER A 157 11.99 20.70 20.43
N MET A 158 11.39 19.68 19.81
CA MET A 158 10.22 18.97 20.34
C MET A 158 10.54 17.65 21.05
N THR A 159 11.72 17.03 20.85
CA THR A 159 12.10 15.79 21.56
C THR A 159 13.54 15.78 21.99
N SER A 160 13.76 15.31 23.22
CA SER A 160 15.08 15.00 23.77
C SER A 160 15.56 13.58 23.41
N SER A 161 14.69 12.71 22.92
CA SER A 161 14.99 11.35 22.44
C SER A 161 14.09 10.95 21.26
N GLY A 162 14.63 10.20 20.29
CA GLY A 162 13.91 9.74 19.08
C GLY A 162 13.94 10.72 17.90
N SER A 163 13.43 10.30 16.76
CA SER A 163 13.36 11.11 15.53
C SER A 163 11.97 11.73 15.32
N THR A 164 11.88 12.76 14.48
CA THR A 164 10.60 13.34 14.05
C THR A 164 10.39 13.14 12.58
N LEU A 165 9.24 12.56 12.24
CA LEU A 165 8.78 12.46 10.87
C LEU A 165 7.96 13.70 10.56
N ARG A 166 8.38 14.48 9.57
CA ARG A 166 7.76 15.76 9.20
C ARG A 166 7.34 15.74 7.74
N LEU A 167 6.07 16.08 7.47
CA LEU A 167 5.55 16.29 6.13
C LEU A 167 5.35 17.78 5.89
N TYR A 168 5.98 18.31 4.84
CA TYR A 168 5.66 19.61 4.27
C TYR A 168 4.87 19.45 2.98
N ALA A 169 3.80 20.23 2.80
CA ALA A 169 3.08 20.29 1.54
C ALA A 169 2.55 21.70 1.24
N ARG A 170 2.60 22.10 -0.03
CA ARG A 170 1.99 23.35 -0.51
C ARG A 170 1.46 23.16 -1.93
N PRO A 171 0.30 22.50 -2.11
CA PRO A 171 -0.20 22.09 -3.42
C PRO A 171 -0.96 23.17 -4.20
N GLY A 172 -1.33 24.28 -3.55
CA GLY A 172 -2.17 25.29 -4.19
C GLY A 172 -1.42 26.09 -5.25
N THR A 173 -2.12 26.41 -6.34
CA THR A 173 -1.56 27.04 -7.54
C THR A 173 -1.85 28.54 -7.63
N ASN A 174 -2.43 29.16 -6.60
CA ASN A 174 -2.77 30.59 -6.61
C ASN A 174 -1.56 31.50 -6.33
N THR A 175 -1.37 32.50 -7.19
CA THR A 175 -0.40 33.60 -7.01
C THR A 175 -1.08 34.87 -6.47
N GLY A 176 -0.40 35.59 -5.57
CA GLY A 176 -0.83 36.93 -5.09
C GLY A 176 -1.04 37.03 -3.57
N GLY A 177 -1.75 38.08 -3.12
CA GLY A 177 -2.09 38.30 -1.70
C GLY A 177 -2.97 37.23 -1.04
N ASN A 178 -3.50 36.31 -1.86
CA ASN A 178 -4.33 35.16 -1.48
C ASN A 178 -3.62 33.82 -1.77
N SER A 179 -2.28 33.78 -1.68
CA SER A 179 -1.52 32.53 -1.87
C SER A 179 -1.71 31.56 -0.69
N PRO A 180 -1.77 30.23 -0.96
CA PRO A 180 -1.94 29.22 0.08
C PRO A 180 -0.76 29.21 1.06
N GLY A 181 -1.07 28.89 2.32
CA GLY A 181 -0.08 28.69 3.38
C GLY A 181 0.79 27.44 3.18
N LEU A 182 1.53 27.08 4.23
CA LEU A 182 2.33 25.86 4.29
C LEU A 182 1.62 24.84 5.18
N LEU A 183 1.40 23.63 4.68
CA LEU A 183 1.07 22.50 5.55
C LEU A 183 2.36 21.97 6.15
N LYS A 184 2.40 21.90 7.48
CA LYS A 184 3.45 21.27 8.27
C LYS A 184 2.80 20.29 9.24
N MET A 185 3.16 19.02 9.15
CA MET A 185 2.66 17.97 10.03
C MET A 185 3.82 17.20 10.63
N ASP A 186 3.82 17.12 11.96
CA ASP A 186 4.89 16.48 12.72
C ASP A 186 4.35 15.25 13.44
N LEU A 187 5.10 14.17 13.34
CA LEU A 187 4.86 12.91 14.03
C LEU A 187 6.11 12.60 14.85
N VAL A 188 5.92 12.61 16.16
CA VAL A 188 6.96 12.64 17.17
C VAL A 188 6.93 11.34 17.97
N GLY A 189 8.10 10.81 18.33
CA GLY A 189 8.22 9.55 19.06
C GLY A 189 8.96 8.41 18.35
N PRO A 190 8.78 8.17 17.03
CA PRO A 190 9.43 7.02 16.39
C PRO A 190 10.94 7.23 16.27
N ASP A 191 11.71 6.18 16.46
CA ASP A 191 13.16 6.18 16.24
C ASP A 191 13.50 5.44 14.95
N LEU A 192 13.51 6.17 13.83
CA LEU A 192 13.72 5.58 12.50
C LEU A 192 15.17 5.16 12.24
N PHE A 193 16.11 5.58 13.09
CA PHE A 193 17.54 5.28 12.95
C PHE A 193 17.97 4.07 13.78
N ASP A 194 17.01 3.30 14.30
CA ASP A 194 17.23 2.10 15.14
C ASP A 194 17.69 0.85 14.34
N GLY A 195 17.69 0.92 13.01
CA GLY A 195 18.00 -0.21 12.13
C GLY A 195 16.83 -1.13 11.83
N SER A 196 15.65 -0.88 12.40
CA SER A 196 14.44 -1.65 12.11
C SER A 196 13.80 -1.22 10.77
N LEU A 197 12.91 -2.07 10.26
CA LEU A 197 12.04 -1.76 9.13
C LEU A 197 10.85 -0.91 9.57
N TRP A 198 10.69 0.26 8.97
CA TRP A 198 9.59 1.19 9.27
C TRP A 198 8.69 1.36 8.05
N ASN A 199 7.40 1.06 8.20
CA ASN A 199 6.40 1.34 7.18
C ASN A 199 5.88 2.76 7.37
N ILE A 200 6.02 3.58 6.34
CA ILE A 200 5.67 5.00 6.39
C ILE A 200 4.69 5.30 5.27
N SER A 201 3.63 6.00 5.61
CA SER A 201 2.58 6.39 4.68
C SER A 201 2.13 7.83 4.89
N PHE A 202 1.87 8.53 3.80
CA PHE A 202 1.24 9.84 3.84
C PHE A 202 0.29 9.99 2.65
N GLY A 203 -0.62 10.95 2.75
CA GLY A 203 -1.52 11.22 1.66
C GLY A 203 -2.52 12.31 1.94
N ARG A 204 -3.49 12.38 1.04
CA ARG A 204 -4.55 13.39 1.02
C ARG A 204 -5.88 12.68 0.83
N GLU A 205 -6.85 13.10 1.62
CA GLU A 205 -8.26 12.79 1.46
C GLU A 205 -8.99 14.10 1.13
N ARG A 206 -9.62 14.15 -0.04
CA ARG A 206 -10.34 15.34 -0.49
C ARG A 206 -11.57 15.60 0.39
N GLY A 207 -11.82 16.87 0.73
CA GLY A 207 -12.90 17.26 1.64
C GLY A 207 -14.31 16.83 1.19
N ASP A 208 -14.57 16.83 -0.11
CA ASP A 208 -15.87 16.43 -0.70
C ASP A 208 -16.06 14.90 -0.82
N GLN A 209 -15.04 14.09 -0.52
CA GLN A 209 -15.14 12.65 -0.59
C GLN A 209 -15.90 12.07 0.62
N LYS A 210 -15.84 12.75 1.77
CA LYS A 210 -16.32 12.22 3.06
C LYS A 210 -17.80 12.49 3.34
N SER A 211 -18.47 13.37 2.59
CA SER A 211 -19.93 13.55 2.68
C SER A 211 -20.74 12.36 2.14
N ILE A 212 -20.03 11.34 1.65
CA ILE A 212 -20.61 10.12 1.11
C ILE A 212 -20.41 9.03 2.16
N SER A 213 -21.35 8.87 3.09
CA SER A 213 -21.42 7.65 3.91
C SER A 213 -21.56 6.42 2.99
N ASP A 214 -21.06 5.26 3.41
CA ASP A 214 -21.04 4.02 2.60
C ASP A 214 -22.40 3.63 1.98
N ALA A 215 -23.52 4.11 2.54
CA ALA A 215 -24.88 3.90 2.04
C ALA A 215 -25.28 4.80 0.84
N THR A 216 -24.57 5.91 0.61
CA THR A 216 -24.91 6.93 -0.41
C THR A 216 -23.90 7.00 -1.55
N LYS A 217 -22.90 6.10 -1.59
CA LYS A 217 -21.82 6.06 -2.60
C LYS A 217 -22.28 6.02 -4.06
N TYR A 218 -23.53 5.67 -4.31
CA TYR A 218 -24.12 5.53 -5.64
C TYR A 218 -25.18 6.59 -5.99
N LEU A 219 -25.52 7.47 -5.04
CA LEU A 219 -26.48 8.56 -5.23
C LEU A 219 -25.70 9.87 -5.19
N SER A 220 -25.71 10.59 -6.31
CA SER A 220 -25.10 11.90 -6.60
C SER A 220 -24.42 12.64 -5.43
N PRO A 221 -23.17 13.14 -5.60
CA PRO A 221 -22.42 13.78 -4.53
C PRO A 221 -23.19 15.00 -4.01
N GLU A 222 -23.72 14.92 -2.79
CA GLU A 222 -24.11 16.12 -2.07
C GLU A 222 -22.83 16.93 -1.86
N ILE A 223 -22.77 18.05 -2.58
CA ILE A 223 -21.71 19.04 -2.56
C ILE A 223 -21.52 19.47 -1.10
N SER A 224 -20.60 18.84 -0.38
CA SER A 224 -20.16 19.39 0.88
C SER A 224 -19.37 20.64 0.55
N SER A 225 -19.88 21.78 0.98
CA SER A 225 -19.19 23.06 0.89
C SER A 225 -17.97 23.06 1.81
N LEU A 226 -16.85 22.44 1.42
CA LEU A 226 -15.68 22.32 2.29
C LEU A 226 -14.39 22.72 1.57
N ALA A 227 -13.91 23.91 1.92
CA ALA A 227 -12.69 24.53 1.40
C ALA A 227 -11.38 23.84 1.84
N SER A 228 -11.44 22.74 2.61
CA SER A 228 -10.29 22.05 3.19
C SER A 228 -10.26 20.55 2.89
N SER A 229 -9.08 20.01 2.61
CA SER A 229 -8.82 18.57 2.50
C SER A 229 -8.10 18.06 3.74
N SER A 230 -8.26 16.78 4.06
CA SER A 230 -7.56 16.13 5.18
C SER A 230 -6.26 15.54 4.69
N TYR A 231 -5.17 15.84 5.37
CA TYR A 231 -3.87 15.22 5.15
C TYR A 231 -3.57 14.30 6.33
N PHE A 232 -2.94 13.16 6.06
CA PHE A 232 -2.54 12.22 7.08
C PHE A 232 -1.07 11.82 6.92
N LEU A 233 -0.45 11.50 8.05
CA LEU A 233 0.90 10.98 8.15
C LEU A 233 0.88 9.82 9.14
N ARG A 234 1.40 8.67 8.73
CA ARG A 234 1.38 7.41 9.49
C ARG A 234 2.74 6.76 9.44
N CYS A 235 3.12 6.16 10.56
CA CYS A 235 4.38 5.43 10.71
C CYS A 235 4.11 4.23 11.63
N ALA A 236 4.53 3.04 11.22
CA ALA A 236 4.42 1.86 12.06
C ALA A 236 5.63 0.95 11.93
N ARG A 237 5.90 0.23 13.02
CA ARG A 237 6.91 -0.83 13.09
C ARG A 237 6.25 -2.13 13.48
N GLN A 238 6.63 -3.18 12.78
CA GLN A 238 6.22 -4.53 13.11
C GLN A 238 7.42 -5.41 13.45
N SER A 239 7.15 -6.47 14.21
CA SER A 239 8.10 -7.53 14.50
C SER A 239 7.38 -8.86 14.39
N HIS A 240 7.84 -9.72 13.49
CA HIS A 240 7.28 -11.06 13.27
C HIS A 240 5.77 -11.06 12.95
N GLY A 241 5.30 -10.04 12.22
CA GLY A 241 3.89 -9.91 11.88
C GLY A 241 3.00 -9.28 12.95
N GLU A 242 3.53 -9.01 14.14
CA GLU A 242 2.85 -8.23 15.17
C GLU A 242 3.27 -6.76 15.09
N ILE A 243 2.30 -5.85 15.19
CA ILE A 243 2.58 -4.42 15.21
C ILE A 243 3.06 -4.04 16.60
N LYS A 244 4.27 -3.50 16.72
CA LYS A 244 4.86 -3.08 18.01
C LYS A 244 4.60 -1.62 18.30
N GLU A 245 4.69 -0.79 17.26
CA GLU A 245 4.56 0.66 17.39
C GLU A 245 3.73 1.21 16.23
N ILE A 246 2.81 2.13 16.56
CA ILE A 246 1.95 2.81 15.60
C ILE A 246 1.91 4.27 16.01
N TYR A 247 2.18 5.14 15.05
CA TYR A 247 2.03 6.57 15.19
C TYR A 247 1.21 7.08 14.01
N THR A 248 0.18 7.87 14.29
CA THR A 248 -0.68 8.47 13.27
C THR A 248 -0.98 9.92 13.63
N THR A 249 -1.04 10.79 12.62
CA THR A 249 -1.49 12.18 12.77
C THR A 249 -2.23 12.61 11.52
N SER A 250 -3.16 13.55 11.67
CA SER A 250 -3.91 14.13 10.55
C SER A 250 -4.21 15.59 10.81
N SER A 251 -4.31 16.38 9.74
CA SER A 251 -4.64 17.80 9.82
C SER A 251 -5.44 18.23 8.60
N PHE A 252 -6.43 19.10 8.83
CA PHE A 252 -7.15 19.75 7.74
C PHE A 252 -6.31 20.90 7.18
N PHE A 253 -6.22 20.97 5.85
CA PHE A 253 -5.48 22.00 5.17
C PHE A 253 -6.34 22.67 4.10
N ILE A 254 -6.32 24.01 4.10
CA ILE A 254 -6.98 24.83 3.10
C ILE A 254 -5.97 25.11 1.98
N GLU A 255 -6.22 24.54 0.81
CA GLU A 255 -5.30 24.59 -0.34
C GLU A 255 -5.50 25.84 -1.21
N SER A 256 -6.55 26.62 -0.93
CA SER A 256 -6.90 27.85 -1.63
C SER A 256 -7.33 28.92 -0.61
N ALA A 257 -6.68 30.09 -0.61
CA ALA A 257 -6.91 31.10 0.44
C ALA A 257 -8.25 31.86 0.33
N ASN A 258 -9.09 31.59 -0.69
CA ASN A 258 -10.37 32.28 -0.86
C ASN A 258 -11.54 31.28 -0.86
N ALA A 259 -12.40 31.37 0.16
CA ALA A 259 -13.60 30.53 0.32
C ALA A 259 -14.62 30.70 -0.82
N ALA A 260 -14.69 31.87 -1.47
CA ALA A 260 -15.55 32.09 -2.65
C ALA A 260 -14.98 31.45 -3.93
N VAL A 261 -13.67 31.21 -3.98
CA VAL A 261 -12.94 30.51 -5.06
C VAL A 261 -12.67 29.04 -4.68
N ALA A 262 -13.03 28.61 -3.46
CA ALA A 262 -12.94 27.21 -3.03
C ALA A 262 -13.79 26.28 -3.91
N ASN A 263 -14.81 26.83 -4.59
CA ASN A 263 -15.57 26.15 -5.64
C ASN A 263 -14.72 25.74 -6.88
N ARG A 264 -13.47 26.19 -7.00
CA ARG A 264 -12.59 25.91 -8.15
C ARG A 264 -11.35 25.08 -7.82
N ASN A 265 -11.27 24.33 -6.71
CA ASN A 265 -10.24 23.28 -6.48
C ASN A 265 -8.85 23.55 -7.10
N ARG A 266 -8.28 24.75 -6.90
CA ARG A 266 -7.02 25.19 -7.56
C ARG A 266 -5.82 24.59 -6.84
N ASN A 267 -5.56 23.30 -7.05
CA ASN A 267 -4.42 22.60 -6.51
C ASN A 267 -3.84 21.61 -7.54
N ILE A 268 -2.56 21.28 -7.40
CA ILE A 268 -1.86 20.38 -8.35
C ILE A 268 -2.23 18.90 -8.17
N PHE A 269 -2.91 18.54 -7.09
CA PHE A 269 -3.39 17.18 -6.85
C PHE A 269 -4.81 16.97 -7.42
N SER A 270 -5.46 17.98 -7.97
CA SER A 270 -6.85 17.89 -8.38
C SER A 270 -7.09 18.82 -9.57
N PRO A 271 -7.36 18.28 -10.77
CA PRO A 271 -7.57 19.12 -11.95
C PRO A 271 -8.98 19.72 -11.99
N LEU A 272 -9.78 19.63 -10.91
CA LEU A 272 -11.23 19.88 -10.88
C LEU A 272 -11.69 21.32 -11.22
N ALA A 273 -10.77 22.24 -11.54
CA ALA A 273 -11.13 23.47 -12.23
C ALA A 273 -10.28 23.72 -13.47
N VAL A 274 -10.95 23.62 -14.62
CA VAL A 274 -10.54 24.30 -15.83
C VAL A 274 -10.76 25.79 -15.62
N ASP A 275 -9.72 26.49 -15.17
CA ASP A 275 -9.56 27.88 -15.55
C ASP A 275 -8.75 27.91 -16.85
N ALA A 276 -9.29 28.56 -17.89
CA ALA A 276 -8.69 28.67 -19.21
C ALA A 276 -7.29 29.32 -19.23
N GLU A 277 -6.86 29.90 -18.10
CA GLU A 277 -5.53 30.51 -17.92
C GLU A 277 -4.44 29.52 -17.49
N PHE A 278 -4.80 28.32 -17.02
CA PHE A 278 -3.86 27.27 -16.56
C PHE A 278 -3.93 25.98 -17.38
N SER A 279 -4.57 26.03 -18.55
CA SER A 279 -4.71 24.92 -19.50
C SER A 279 -3.40 24.48 -20.17
N THR A 280 -2.26 25.09 -19.83
CA THR A 280 -0.94 24.70 -20.33
C THR A 280 -0.33 23.59 -19.47
N TYR A 281 -0.92 22.40 -19.59
CA TYR A 281 -0.37 21.06 -19.31
C TYR A 281 0.61 20.88 -18.14
N PRO A 282 0.10 20.88 -16.89
CA PRO A 282 0.42 19.93 -15.85
C PRO A 282 0.98 18.58 -16.24
N SER A 283 2.29 18.34 -16.41
CA SER A 283 2.76 16.95 -16.27
C SER A 283 2.33 16.50 -14.86
N GLY A 284 1.67 15.35 -14.71
CA GLY A 284 1.24 14.87 -13.38
C GLY A 284 2.40 14.85 -12.38
N THR A 285 2.11 14.79 -11.08
CA THR A 285 3.19 14.74 -10.07
C THR A 285 4.06 13.49 -10.26
N MET A 286 5.35 13.57 -9.99
CA MET A 286 6.27 12.42 -9.98
C MET A 286 6.79 12.18 -8.55
N ILE A 287 7.06 10.91 -8.23
CA ILE A 287 7.68 10.50 -6.97
C ILE A 287 9.19 10.53 -7.16
N VAL A 288 9.90 11.20 -6.24
CA VAL A 288 11.36 11.30 -6.25
C VAL A 288 11.90 10.90 -4.89
N ILE A 289 12.89 10.01 -4.87
CA ILE A 289 13.64 9.59 -3.68
C ILE A 289 15.14 9.68 -4.01
N GLY A 290 15.97 10.09 -3.06
CA GLY A 290 17.42 10.30 -3.30
C GLY A 290 17.83 11.77 -3.35
N SER A 291 19.11 12.04 -3.58
CA SER A 291 19.66 13.40 -3.52
C SER A 291 19.37 14.21 -4.79
N GLN A 292 19.11 15.51 -4.64
CA GLN A 292 18.84 16.43 -5.74
C GLN A 292 19.19 17.87 -5.35
N SER A 293 19.79 18.63 -6.25
CA SER A 293 19.93 20.07 -6.10
C SER A 293 18.61 20.75 -6.44
N MET A 294 18.05 21.49 -5.48
CA MET A 294 16.81 22.25 -5.69
C MET A 294 17.17 23.73 -5.91
N SER A 295 16.61 24.36 -6.94
CA SER A 295 16.80 25.80 -7.11
C SER A 295 16.10 26.57 -5.99
N THR A 296 16.86 27.38 -5.27
CA THR A 296 16.33 28.47 -4.46
C THR A 296 16.03 29.64 -5.40
N PHE A 297 14.75 29.98 -5.60
CA PHE A 297 14.40 31.21 -6.31
C PHE A 297 15.05 32.38 -5.56
N GLY A 298 16.01 33.06 -6.19
CA GLY A 298 16.82 34.08 -5.51
C GLY A 298 17.86 34.80 -6.36
N THR A 299 18.38 34.22 -7.44
CA THR A 299 19.29 34.93 -8.35
C THR A 299 18.67 35.05 -9.74
N PRO A 300 18.34 36.27 -10.21
CA PRO A 300 18.04 36.48 -11.62
C PRO A 300 19.28 36.06 -12.40
N ILE A 301 19.18 35.01 -13.20
CA ILE A 301 20.24 34.70 -14.17
C ILE A 301 20.11 35.79 -15.24
N ALA A 302 20.96 36.82 -15.16
CA ALA A 302 21.03 37.84 -16.20
C ALA A 302 21.57 37.18 -17.47
N PHE A 303 20.71 36.93 -18.44
CA PHE A 303 21.15 36.56 -19.79
C PHE A 303 21.84 37.76 -20.41
N PRO A 304 23.05 37.63 -21.00
CA PRO A 304 23.79 38.78 -21.53
C PRO A 304 23.13 39.47 -22.73
N LEU A 305 22.15 38.84 -23.39
CA LEU A 305 21.48 39.36 -24.59
C LEU A 305 20.06 38.76 -24.75
N GLY A 306 19.15 39.03 -23.82
CA GLY A 306 17.75 38.60 -23.90
C GLY A 306 16.79 39.57 -23.21
N PRO A 307 15.48 39.52 -23.52
CA PRO A 307 14.48 40.48 -23.01
C PRO A 307 14.47 40.52 -21.47
N PRO A 308 13.97 41.61 -20.87
CA PRO A 308 14.17 41.91 -19.44
C PRO A 308 13.74 40.73 -18.56
N ALA A 309 14.57 40.44 -17.56
CA ALA A 309 14.35 39.41 -16.57
C ALA A 309 12.91 39.49 -16.00
N PHE A 310 12.11 38.47 -16.28
CA PHE A 310 10.74 38.36 -15.77
C PHE A 310 10.78 38.09 -14.26
N SER A 311 10.68 39.17 -13.47
CA SER A 311 10.42 39.13 -12.03
C SER A 311 8.92 38.90 -11.80
N GLY A 312 8.51 37.73 -11.30
CA GLY A 312 7.10 37.51 -10.96
C GLY A 312 6.66 36.07 -10.65
N TYR A 313 7.45 35.05 -11.00
CA TYR A 313 6.97 33.66 -10.97
C TYR A 313 7.61 32.75 -9.90
N GLY A 314 8.28 33.32 -8.90
CA GLY A 314 9.05 32.58 -7.88
C GLY A 314 8.28 32.09 -6.63
N ASN A 315 6.95 32.11 -6.63
CA ASN A 315 6.13 31.98 -5.41
C ASN A 315 5.31 30.68 -5.31
N PHE A 316 5.68 29.62 -6.05
CA PHE A 316 4.91 28.39 -6.12
C PHE A 316 5.50 27.26 -5.26
N PHE A 317 4.61 26.45 -4.69
CA PHE A 317 4.93 25.24 -3.93
C PHE A 317 5.98 25.45 -2.83
N LEU A 318 6.82 24.45 -2.52
CA LEU A 318 7.84 24.53 -1.48
C LEU A 318 9.08 25.36 -1.89
N ASN A 319 9.24 25.62 -3.19
CA ASN A 319 10.37 26.40 -3.71
C ASN A 319 10.20 27.93 -3.51
N ASP A 320 9.03 28.37 -3.03
CA ASP A 320 8.71 29.78 -2.76
C ASP A 320 9.79 30.46 -1.92
N SER A 321 10.36 31.56 -2.43
CA SER A 321 11.40 32.31 -1.72
C SER A 321 10.90 33.00 -0.45
N SER A 322 9.59 33.21 -0.35
CA SER A 322 8.89 33.79 0.79
C SER A 322 8.24 32.75 1.71
N LEU A 323 8.55 31.46 1.55
CA LEU A 323 7.87 30.35 2.27
C LEU A 323 7.80 30.57 3.78
N ASP A 324 8.90 31.00 4.40
CA ASP A 324 9.01 31.23 5.85
C ASP A 324 8.07 32.33 6.39
N THR A 325 7.57 33.20 5.52
CA THR A 325 6.62 34.27 5.87
C THR A 325 5.16 33.89 5.62
N ARG A 326 4.90 32.69 5.06
CA ARG A 326 3.55 32.21 4.77
C ARG A 326 2.87 31.72 6.04
N ALA A 327 1.53 31.75 6.06
CA ALA A 327 0.74 31.18 7.14
C ALA A 327 1.06 29.67 7.32
N GLY A 328 1.30 29.25 8.56
CA GLY A 328 1.68 27.87 8.89
C GLY A 328 3.19 27.57 8.79
N ALA A 329 4.00 28.50 8.29
CA ALA A 329 5.45 28.39 8.27
C ALA A 329 6.10 29.10 9.46
N SER A 330 7.32 28.67 9.79
CA SER A 330 8.24 29.27 10.75
C SER A 330 9.54 29.65 10.05
N ALA A 331 10.31 30.57 10.62
CA ALA A 331 11.64 30.91 10.10
C ALA A 331 12.53 29.65 9.97
N GLY A 332 13.14 29.44 8.81
CA GLY A 332 13.97 28.27 8.50
C GLY A 332 13.22 27.04 7.98
N ASP A 333 11.88 27.04 7.94
CA ASP A 333 11.10 25.91 7.40
C ASP A 333 11.40 25.67 5.92
N ARG A 334 11.74 26.70 5.14
CA ARG A 334 12.11 26.58 3.72
C ARG A 334 13.32 25.68 3.51
N ASP A 335 14.40 25.89 4.26
CA ASP A 335 15.65 25.15 4.08
C ASP A 335 15.47 23.67 4.46
N ILE A 336 14.67 23.42 5.52
CA ILE A 336 14.31 22.07 5.93
C ILE A 336 13.40 21.43 4.87
N ALA A 337 12.35 22.12 4.41
CA ALA A 337 11.40 21.61 3.41
C ALA A 337 12.05 21.32 2.05
N LEU A 338 13.15 21.99 1.71
CA LEU A 338 13.92 21.77 0.47
C LEU A 338 15.09 20.80 0.66
N SER A 339 15.27 20.21 1.83
CA SER A 339 16.28 19.17 2.05
C SER A 339 15.96 17.92 1.22
N THR A 340 16.96 17.41 0.50
CA THR A 340 16.79 16.29 -0.45
C THR A 340 17.66 15.07 -0.16
N ASN A 341 18.60 15.15 0.78
CA ASN A 341 19.54 14.07 1.04
C ASN A 341 18.81 12.81 1.50
N PHE A 342 19.17 11.65 0.95
CA PHE A 342 18.67 10.35 1.38
C PHE A 342 19.78 9.32 1.30
N GLN A 343 19.99 8.62 2.41
CA GLN A 343 21.14 7.72 2.62
C GLN A 343 20.72 6.33 3.14
N GLY A 344 19.42 6.08 3.29
CA GLY A 344 18.87 4.82 3.79
C GLY A 344 18.56 3.82 2.67
N GLN A 345 17.84 2.78 3.04
CA GLN A 345 17.26 1.80 2.13
C GLN A 345 15.75 2.01 2.05
N VAL A 346 15.18 1.71 0.88
CA VAL A 346 13.73 1.75 0.65
C VAL A 346 13.29 0.47 -0.03
N SER A 347 12.08 0.02 0.28
CA SER A 347 11.43 -1.14 -0.32
C SER A 347 9.92 -0.92 -0.42
N GLN A 348 9.25 -1.73 -1.25
CA GLN A 348 7.79 -1.73 -1.39
C GLN A 348 7.18 -0.34 -1.64
N ILE A 349 7.69 0.39 -2.65
CA ILE A 349 7.19 1.72 -2.99
C ILE A 349 5.85 1.59 -3.71
N ARG A 350 4.79 2.12 -3.10
CA ARG A 350 3.43 2.02 -3.64
C ARG A 350 2.73 3.36 -3.68
N PHE A 351 1.90 3.50 -4.70
CA PHE A 351 1.05 4.67 -4.88
C PHE A 351 -0.38 4.27 -5.17
N TRP A 352 -1.30 4.75 -4.34
CA TRP A 352 -2.72 4.51 -4.44
C TRP A 352 -3.44 5.78 -4.86
N SER A 353 -4.40 5.62 -5.78
CA SER A 353 -5.32 6.69 -6.21
C SER A 353 -6.56 6.81 -5.31
N LYS A 354 -6.43 6.36 -4.05
CA LYS A 354 -7.42 6.37 -2.98
C LYS A 354 -6.70 6.68 -1.67
N THR A 355 -7.41 7.27 -0.71
CA THR A 355 -6.98 7.24 0.68
C THR A 355 -7.17 5.84 1.27
N LEU A 356 -6.10 5.21 1.73
CA LEU A 356 -6.18 3.95 2.44
C LEU A 356 -6.79 4.14 3.83
N GLU A 357 -7.81 3.33 4.12
CA GLU A 357 -8.32 3.13 5.48
C GLU A 357 -7.20 2.62 6.39
N GLU A 358 -7.24 3.01 7.66
CA GLU A 358 -6.23 2.61 8.63
C GLU A 358 -6.15 1.08 8.77
N LYS A 359 -7.28 0.38 8.73
CA LYS A 359 -7.33 -1.09 8.81
C LYS A 359 -6.55 -1.77 7.67
N ASN A 360 -6.71 -1.28 6.44
CA ASN A 360 -6.03 -1.82 5.26
C ASN A 360 -4.53 -1.51 5.34
N TRP A 361 -4.16 -0.29 5.73
CA TRP A 361 -2.76 0.08 5.94
C TRP A 361 -2.10 -0.78 7.02
N LEU A 362 -2.76 -1.03 8.15
CA LEU A 362 -2.24 -1.93 9.19
C LEU A 362 -2.05 -3.36 8.67
N GLU A 363 -2.86 -3.83 7.72
CA GLU A 363 -2.63 -5.11 7.06
C GLU A 363 -1.36 -5.09 6.21
N HIS A 364 -1.11 -4.02 5.46
CA HIS A 364 0.14 -3.85 4.69
C HIS A 364 1.37 -3.76 5.61
N VAL A 365 1.21 -3.21 6.81
CA VAL A 365 2.28 -3.18 7.83
C VAL A 365 2.60 -4.59 8.33
N ARG A 366 1.58 -5.41 8.62
CA ARG A 366 1.77 -6.79 9.10
C ARG A 366 2.28 -7.73 8.02
N ASN A 367 1.82 -7.53 6.78
CA ASN A 367 2.23 -8.27 5.60
C ASN A 367 2.70 -7.31 4.52
N PHE A 368 4.02 -7.21 4.36
CA PHE A 368 4.62 -6.35 3.34
C PHE A 368 4.19 -6.72 1.91
N LYS A 369 3.73 -7.95 1.65
CA LYS A 369 3.21 -8.38 0.33
C LYS A 369 1.73 -8.10 0.13
N SER A 370 1.02 -7.77 1.21
CA SER A 370 -0.41 -7.46 1.12
C SER A 370 -0.60 -6.17 0.32
N ILE A 371 -1.51 -6.26 -0.65
CA ILE A 371 -2.09 -5.15 -1.42
C ILE A 371 -3.59 -5.10 -1.14
N GLY A 372 -3.95 -5.48 0.10
CA GLY A 372 -5.29 -5.71 0.57
C GLY A 372 -6.14 -4.45 0.60
N VAL A 373 -7.28 -4.49 -0.07
CA VAL A 373 -8.30 -3.45 0.02
C VAL A 373 -9.52 -3.95 0.78
N SER A 374 -10.30 -3.01 1.33
CA SER A 374 -11.54 -3.31 2.06
C SER A 374 -12.58 -3.97 1.16
N ASP A 375 -12.73 -3.48 -0.07
CA ASP A 375 -13.57 -4.09 -1.11
C ASP A 375 -12.74 -4.43 -2.36
N PRO A 376 -12.26 -5.69 -2.48
CA PRO A 376 -11.52 -6.16 -3.64
C PRO A 376 -12.37 -6.20 -4.91
N ASN A 377 -13.70 -6.32 -4.80
CA ASN A 377 -14.57 -6.34 -5.96
C ASN A 377 -14.63 -4.98 -6.66
N VAL A 378 -14.31 -3.87 -5.97
CA VAL A 378 -14.32 -2.52 -6.56
C VAL A 378 -12.93 -1.92 -6.71
N ASN A 379 -12.12 -1.98 -5.65
CA ASN A 379 -10.87 -1.21 -5.54
C ASN A 379 -9.61 -1.99 -5.96
N PHE A 380 -9.71 -3.29 -6.26
CA PHE A 380 -8.57 -4.06 -6.73
C PHE A 380 -8.29 -3.82 -8.22
N ASN A 381 -7.02 -4.03 -8.62
CA ASN A 381 -6.58 -3.85 -10.00
C ASN A 381 -7.38 -4.75 -10.97
N PHE A 382 -7.51 -4.34 -12.24
CA PHE A 382 -8.23 -5.04 -13.32
C PHE A 382 -9.77 -4.96 -13.32
N ASN A 383 -10.41 -4.36 -12.32
CA ASN A 383 -11.82 -4.03 -12.46
C ASN A 383 -12.03 -2.67 -13.13
N THR A 384 -12.92 -2.61 -14.11
CA THR A 384 -13.24 -1.40 -14.89
C THR A 384 -14.74 -1.12 -14.94
N TYR A 385 -15.56 -2.06 -14.46
CA TYR A 385 -17.01 -2.01 -14.55
C TYR A 385 -17.68 -1.13 -13.47
N PRO A 386 -17.42 -1.35 -12.16
CA PRO A 386 -18.14 -0.65 -11.11
C PRO A 386 -17.69 0.81 -11.00
N THR A 387 -18.64 1.67 -10.66
CA THR A 387 -18.37 3.05 -10.26
C THR A 387 -17.49 3.06 -9.02
N GLY A 388 -16.36 3.78 -9.09
CA GLY A 388 -15.36 3.81 -8.01
C GLY A 388 -14.12 2.96 -8.31
N SER A 389 -14.10 2.25 -9.45
CA SER A 389 -12.93 1.51 -9.92
C SER A 389 -11.68 2.38 -10.15
N PHE A 390 -11.83 3.71 -10.22
CA PHE A 390 -10.69 4.62 -10.26
C PHE A 390 -9.82 4.53 -8.99
N GLU A 391 -10.42 4.29 -7.82
CA GLU A 391 -9.74 4.21 -6.53
C GLU A 391 -8.99 2.88 -6.37
N ARG A 392 -7.72 2.80 -6.80
CA ARG A 392 -6.93 1.56 -6.75
C ARG A 392 -5.41 1.79 -6.60
N LEU A 393 -4.65 0.70 -6.51
CA LEU A 393 -3.19 0.68 -6.60
C LEU A 393 -2.73 1.01 -8.03
N ARG A 394 -1.85 2.01 -8.17
CA ARG A 394 -1.38 2.50 -9.48
C ARG A 394 0.07 2.20 -9.77
N VAL A 395 0.89 2.22 -8.74
CA VAL A 395 2.31 1.93 -8.82
C VAL A 395 2.62 0.94 -7.71
N ASP A 396 3.26 -0.17 -8.05
CA ASP A 396 3.76 -1.13 -7.07
C ASP A 396 5.16 -1.56 -7.45
N VAL A 397 6.15 -1.06 -6.72
CA VAL A 397 7.57 -1.36 -6.93
C VAL A 397 8.06 -2.13 -5.71
N SER A 398 7.89 -3.44 -5.77
CA SER A 398 8.32 -4.37 -4.70
C SER A 398 9.83 -4.59 -4.65
N LEU A 399 10.53 -4.30 -5.77
CA LEU A 399 11.97 -4.50 -6.00
C LEU A 399 12.42 -5.96 -6.18
N ASP A 400 11.52 -6.94 -6.08
CA ASP A 400 11.81 -8.37 -6.26
C ASP A 400 11.94 -8.74 -7.75
N GLN A 401 12.90 -8.12 -8.42
CA GLN A 401 13.16 -8.24 -9.85
C GLN A 401 14.47 -8.99 -10.14
N TYR A 402 14.59 -9.52 -11.36
CA TYR A 402 15.78 -10.24 -11.80
C TYR A 402 17.01 -9.34 -11.92
N GLU A 403 16.84 -8.14 -12.50
CA GLU A 403 17.92 -7.16 -12.69
C GLU A 403 18.18 -6.38 -11.39
N THR A 404 19.20 -6.77 -10.62
CA THR A 404 19.56 -6.16 -9.32
C THR A 404 20.78 -5.24 -9.39
N GLU A 405 21.48 -5.24 -10.53
CA GLU A 405 22.71 -4.50 -10.76
C GLU A 405 22.47 -3.22 -11.56
N SER A 406 23.28 -2.21 -11.30
CA SER A 406 23.37 -1.01 -12.12
C SER A 406 24.15 -1.28 -13.42
N ASN A 407 23.79 -0.57 -14.49
CA ASN A 407 24.49 -0.66 -15.77
C ASN A 407 25.85 0.08 -15.78
N SER A 408 26.52 0.09 -16.94
CA SER A 408 27.80 0.80 -17.17
C SER A 408 27.74 2.32 -16.95
N LEU A 409 26.54 2.90 -16.85
CA LEU A 409 26.27 4.32 -16.60
C LEU A 409 25.79 4.59 -15.15
N GLY A 410 25.68 3.55 -14.31
CA GLY A 410 25.16 3.69 -12.94
C GLY A 410 23.64 3.87 -12.87
N GLU A 411 22.92 3.39 -13.89
CA GLU A 411 21.46 3.42 -13.98
C GLU A 411 20.85 2.05 -13.67
N ILE A 412 19.65 2.06 -13.12
CA ILE A 412 18.85 0.87 -12.85
C ILE A 412 17.38 1.16 -13.17
N ARG A 413 16.68 0.18 -13.72
CA ARG A 413 15.25 0.29 -14.00
C ARG A 413 14.48 -0.56 -13.01
N LEU A 414 13.47 0.03 -12.37
CA LEU A 414 12.62 -0.65 -11.39
C LEU A 414 11.29 -1.02 -12.05
N MET A 415 10.91 -2.28 -11.88
CA MET A 415 9.70 -2.86 -12.47
C MET A 415 8.46 -2.50 -11.66
N ASP A 416 7.36 -2.26 -12.38
CA ASP A 416 6.03 -2.04 -11.81
C ASP A 416 5.23 -3.34 -11.84
N PHE A 417 4.92 -3.87 -10.66
CA PHE A 417 4.15 -5.09 -10.43
C PHE A 417 2.64 -4.86 -10.46
N SER A 418 2.19 -3.60 -10.50
CA SER A 418 0.77 -3.27 -10.63
C SER A 418 0.21 -3.52 -12.04
N GLN A 419 1.10 -3.77 -13.02
CA GLN A 419 0.80 -3.96 -14.45
C GLN A 419 0.23 -2.73 -15.15
N ASN A 420 0.41 -1.53 -14.57
CA ASN A 420 -0.01 -0.27 -15.17
C ASN A 420 1.11 0.39 -16.00
N ASN A 421 2.30 -0.23 -16.08
CA ASN A 421 3.47 0.24 -16.82
C ASN A 421 4.05 1.57 -16.28
N PHE A 422 3.91 1.81 -14.97
CA PHE A 422 4.50 2.94 -14.27
C PHE A 422 5.87 2.59 -13.70
N LEU A 423 6.83 2.37 -14.59
CA LEU A 423 8.19 2.04 -14.19
C LEU A 423 8.86 3.23 -13.48
N MET A 424 9.82 2.93 -12.62
CA MET A 424 10.70 3.94 -12.04
C MET A 424 12.11 3.80 -12.61
N SER A 425 12.78 4.93 -12.84
CA SER A 425 14.16 4.98 -13.30
C SER A 425 15.06 5.44 -12.16
N GLY A 426 16.13 4.71 -11.90
CA GLY A 426 17.19 5.08 -10.98
C GLY A 426 18.48 5.44 -11.71
N SER A 427 19.20 6.44 -11.21
CA SER A 427 20.53 6.78 -11.72
C SER A 427 21.42 7.38 -10.63
N GLY A 428 22.72 7.49 -10.91
CA GLY A 428 23.72 7.96 -9.95
C GLY A 428 24.17 6.92 -8.94
N PHE A 429 23.92 5.63 -9.21
CA PHE A 429 24.47 4.51 -8.46
C PHE A 429 25.90 4.18 -8.91
N GLU A 430 26.65 3.45 -8.09
CA GLU A 430 27.95 2.92 -8.50
C GLU A 430 27.80 2.00 -9.72
N ILE A 431 28.73 2.05 -10.67
CA ILE A 431 28.66 1.31 -11.94
C ILE A 431 28.87 -0.20 -11.72
N ASN A 432 28.07 -1.05 -12.38
CA ASN A 432 28.17 -2.51 -12.33
C ASN A 432 28.18 -3.08 -10.90
N LYS A 433 27.31 -2.54 -10.03
CA LYS A 433 27.17 -2.95 -8.63
C LYS A 433 25.76 -3.38 -8.33
N THR A 434 25.63 -4.36 -7.42
CA THR A 434 24.35 -4.78 -6.86
C THR A 434 23.79 -3.66 -5.98
N VAL A 435 22.78 -2.97 -6.49
CA VAL A 435 22.13 -1.85 -5.80
C VAL A 435 20.94 -2.34 -4.98
N ILE A 436 20.24 -3.34 -5.51
CA ILE A 436 19.13 -4.01 -4.82
C ILE A 436 19.73 -5.11 -3.94
N LYS A 437 19.57 -4.96 -2.63
CA LYS A 437 20.13 -5.85 -1.61
C LYS A 437 19.03 -6.76 -1.06
N PRO A 438 19.32 -8.06 -0.84
CA PRO A 438 18.38 -8.95 -0.17
C PRO A 438 18.37 -8.68 1.34
N GLU A 439 17.19 -8.72 1.94
CA GLU A 439 16.94 -8.55 3.36
C GLU A 439 15.84 -9.51 3.83
N ILE A 440 15.93 -9.98 5.08
CA ILE A 440 14.94 -10.89 5.66
C ILE A 440 13.78 -10.07 6.25
N PHE A 441 12.60 -10.26 5.69
CA PHE A 441 11.35 -9.70 6.18
C PHE A 441 10.60 -10.76 6.98
N TYR A 442 10.23 -10.42 8.22
CA TYR A 442 9.32 -11.22 9.04
C TYR A 442 7.94 -10.61 8.99
N PHE A 443 6.90 -11.39 8.71
CA PHE A 443 5.56 -10.86 8.48
C PHE A 443 4.48 -11.87 8.92
N SER A 444 3.22 -11.42 9.01
CA SER A 444 2.07 -12.31 9.20
C SER A 444 1.02 -12.06 8.14
N HIS A 445 0.54 -13.12 7.50
CA HIS A 445 -0.54 -13.05 6.52
C HIS A 445 -1.83 -13.65 7.09
N LEU A 446 -2.96 -13.25 6.51
CA LEU A 446 -4.25 -13.85 6.81
C LEU A 446 -4.23 -15.32 6.40
N SER A 447 -4.63 -16.21 7.31
CA SER A 447 -4.60 -17.64 7.00
C SER A 447 -5.75 -18.00 6.04
N PRO A 448 -5.46 -18.66 4.91
CA PRO A 448 -6.47 -19.09 3.95
C PRO A 448 -7.35 -20.24 4.48
N LYS A 449 -6.92 -20.91 5.56
CA LYS A 449 -7.56 -22.12 6.09
C LYS A 449 -8.48 -21.81 7.27
N PHE A 450 -9.30 -20.78 7.14
CA PHE A 450 -10.19 -20.34 8.21
C PHE A 450 -11.31 -21.34 8.58
N ASP A 451 -11.60 -22.32 7.72
CA ASP A 451 -12.56 -23.39 8.02
C ASP A 451 -11.95 -24.61 8.71
N GLN A 452 -10.62 -24.74 8.69
CA GLN A 452 -9.93 -25.90 9.25
C GLN A 452 -9.54 -25.59 10.70
N ALA A 453 -9.76 -26.55 11.59
CA ALA A 453 -9.26 -26.49 12.95
C ALA A 453 -7.75 -26.81 13.01
N GLN A 454 -6.92 -26.07 12.25
CA GLN A 454 -5.46 -26.20 12.22
C GLN A 454 -4.82 -25.07 13.02
N THR A 455 -4.09 -25.35 14.11
CA THR A 455 -3.32 -24.33 14.84
C THR A 455 -1.87 -24.75 14.96
N ASP A 456 -0.98 -23.80 14.71
CA ASP A 456 0.45 -23.97 14.98
C ASP A 456 0.74 -23.70 16.46
N ASN A 457 -0.05 -22.83 17.11
CA ASN A 457 0.06 -22.55 18.53
C ASN A 457 -0.85 -23.47 19.33
N LYS A 458 -0.24 -24.42 20.08
CA LYS A 458 -0.96 -25.31 21.01
C LYS A 458 -1.03 -24.75 22.43
N VAL A 459 -0.42 -23.60 22.70
CA VAL A 459 -0.50 -22.93 24.00
C VAL A 459 -1.80 -22.13 24.09
N ARG A 460 -2.61 -22.43 25.11
CA ARG A 460 -3.90 -21.76 25.35
C ARG A 460 -3.83 -20.99 26.66
N ILE A 461 -3.77 -19.68 26.56
CA ILE A 461 -3.84 -18.78 27.71
C ILE A 461 -5.30 -18.75 28.17
N ARG A 462 -5.54 -19.06 29.46
CA ARG A 462 -6.90 -19.22 30.00
C ARG A 462 -7.48 -17.94 30.57
N SER A 463 -6.63 -17.06 31.05
CA SER A 463 -7.10 -15.81 31.61
C SER A 463 -6.19 -14.65 31.31
N PHE A 464 -6.80 -13.51 30.99
CA PHE A 464 -6.12 -12.23 30.85
C PHE A 464 -6.63 -11.25 31.91
N GLU A 465 -5.76 -10.36 32.36
CA GLU A 465 -6.15 -9.23 33.21
C GLU A 465 -6.78 -8.11 32.38
N THR A 466 -6.36 -7.96 31.13
CA THR A 466 -6.81 -6.91 30.19
C THR A 466 -8.03 -7.36 29.37
N SER A 467 -9.06 -6.52 29.28
CA SER A 467 -10.28 -6.79 28.50
C SER A 467 -10.02 -7.00 27.00
N ASP A 468 -9.12 -6.21 26.41
CA ASP A 468 -8.89 -6.22 24.96
C ASP A 468 -8.34 -7.56 24.45
N LEU A 469 -7.60 -8.27 25.30
CA LEU A 469 -7.07 -9.60 24.99
C LEU A 469 -8.16 -10.68 25.11
N ILE A 470 -9.19 -10.48 25.93
CA ILE A 470 -10.31 -11.43 26.06
C ILE A 470 -11.10 -11.48 24.75
N ASP A 471 -11.31 -10.34 24.09
CA ASP A 471 -12.02 -10.27 22.81
C ASP A 471 -11.25 -10.98 21.67
N LEU A 472 -9.92 -11.00 21.72
CA LEU A 472 -9.06 -11.69 20.76
C LEU A 472 -9.03 -13.21 20.97
N TYR A 473 -9.24 -13.67 22.20
CA TYR A 473 -9.18 -15.08 22.58
C TYR A 473 -10.52 -15.54 23.16
N PRO A 474 -11.47 -16.02 22.32
CA PRO A 474 -12.83 -16.37 22.76
C PRO A 474 -12.93 -17.50 23.79
N TYR A 475 -11.82 -18.22 24.02
CA TYR A 475 -11.69 -19.29 25.02
C TYR A 475 -11.03 -18.83 26.32
N ALA A 476 -10.68 -17.54 26.43
CA ALA A 476 -10.08 -16.94 27.62
C ALA A 476 -11.15 -16.23 28.45
N THR A 477 -10.98 -16.24 29.77
CA THR A 477 -11.83 -15.54 30.72
C THR A 477 -11.07 -14.39 31.40
N SER A 478 -11.78 -13.56 32.16
CA SER A 478 -11.09 -12.61 33.06
C SER A 478 -10.28 -13.38 34.10
N ALA A 479 -9.06 -12.93 34.39
CA ALA A 479 -8.24 -13.48 35.44
C ALA A 479 -8.83 -13.21 36.83
N PRO A 480 -8.63 -14.13 37.81
CA PRO A 480 -7.97 -15.44 37.70
C PRO A 480 -8.93 -16.57 37.31
N SER A 481 -8.43 -17.54 36.53
CA SER A 481 -9.13 -18.81 36.25
C SER A 481 -8.32 -19.99 36.78
N PHE A 482 -8.95 -20.85 37.58
CA PHE A 482 -8.27 -21.95 38.31
C PHE A 482 -8.62 -23.34 37.79
N GLU A 483 -9.64 -23.48 36.96
CA GLU A 483 -10.09 -24.76 36.43
C GLU A 483 -10.32 -24.72 34.93
N VAL A 484 -10.10 -25.86 34.28
CA VAL A 484 -10.41 -26.03 32.85
C VAL A 484 -11.81 -26.61 32.74
N LEU A 485 -12.70 -25.90 32.04
CA LEU A 485 -14.02 -26.41 31.70
C LEU A 485 -13.88 -27.70 30.89
N ARG A 486 -14.64 -28.75 31.23
CA ARG A 486 -14.61 -30.04 30.53
C ARG A 486 -14.87 -29.93 29.02
N SER A 487 -15.68 -28.97 28.60
CA SER A 487 -15.95 -28.70 27.18
C SER A 487 -14.74 -28.15 26.42
N GLU A 488 -13.70 -27.73 27.12
CA GLU A 488 -12.49 -27.12 26.59
C GLU A 488 -11.22 -27.94 26.86
N GLU A 489 -11.39 -29.19 27.31
CA GLU A 489 -10.31 -30.15 27.40
C GLU A 489 -9.70 -30.37 25.99
N PRO A 490 -8.36 -30.32 25.85
CA PRO A 490 -7.71 -30.46 24.56
C PRO A 490 -7.86 -31.87 23.98
N PHE A 491 -8.52 -31.97 22.83
CA PHE A 491 -8.42 -33.14 21.95
C PHE A 491 -7.22 -32.94 21.01
N ASP A 492 -6.03 -33.31 21.48
CA ASP A 492 -4.82 -33.29 20.67
C ASP A 492 -4.75 -34.55 19.80
N ASP A 493 -4.73 -34.37 18.47
CA ASP A 493 -4.54 -35.45 17.52
C ASP A 493 -3.03 -35.63 17.24
N THR A 494 -2.54 -36.86 17.28
CA THR A 494 -1.12 -37.17 17.06
C THR A 494 -0.75 -37.40 15.60
N ARG A 495 -1.70 -37.26 14.68
CA ARG A 495 -1.45 -37.36 13.23
C ARG A 495 -0.63 -36.18 12.73
N LEU A 496 0.36 -36.49 11.90
CA LEU A 496 1.23 -35.53 11.24
C LEU A 496 1.31 -35.90 9.75
N SER A 497 0.98 -34.96 8.86
CA SER A 497 1.22 -35.09 7.42
C SER A 497 2.10 -33.96 6.91
N ILE A 498 2.98 -34.29 5.97
CA ILE A 498 3.70 -33.27 5.19
C ILE A 498 3.11 -33.27 3.80
N GLU A 499 2.62 -32.12 3.37
CA GLU A 499 1.86 -32.00 2.13
C GLU A 499 2.48 -30.97 1.21
N PHE A 500 2.74 -31.40 -0.01
CA PHE A 500 3.10 -30.53 -1.13
C PHE A 500 1.85 -30.23 -1.92
N SER A 501 1.52 -28.95 -2.01
CA SER A 501 0.36 -28.44 -2.74
C SER A 501 0.79 -27.15 -3.44
N SER A 502 0.60 -27.09 -4.75
CA SER A 502 0.76 -25.86 -5.53
C SER A 502 -0.32 -24.83 -5.15
N VAL A 503 -1.48 -25.33 -4.70
CA VAL A 503 -2.62 -24.52 -4.29
C VAL A 503 -2.32 -23.75 -3.01
N LYS A 504 -1.46 -24.25 -2.13
CA LYS A 504 -0.97 -23.47 -0.97
C LYS A 504 -0.31 -22.15 -1.40
N ALA A 505 0.60 -22.20 -2.37
CA ALA A 505 1.27 -20.99 -2.85
C ALA A 505 0.28 -20.03 -3.53
N LEU A 506 -0.72 -20.59 -4.23
CA LEU A 506 -1.80 -19.83 -4.83
C LEU A 506 -2.69 -19.16 -3.76
N ASP A 507 -3.10 -19.88 -2.73
CA ASP A 507 -3.93 -19.37 -1.63
C ASP A 507 -3.22 -18.25 -0.87
N GLU A 508 -1.93 -18.40 -0.60
CA GLU A 508 -1.13 -17.35 0.05
C GLU A 508 -1.06 -16.07 -0.79
N ASP A 509 -0.93 -16.18 -2.11
CA ASP A 509 -0.95 -15.00 -2.99
C ASP A 509 -2.37 -14.41 -3.12
N ILE A 510 -3.40 -15.25 -3.16
CA ILE A 510 -4.80 -14.81 -3.13
C ILE A 510 -5.07 -14.02 -1.86
N MET A 511 -4.62 -14.48 -0.69
CA MET A 511 -4.87 -13.78 0.58
C MET A 511 -4.28 -12.38 0.62
N ASN A 512 -3.27 -12.07 -0.20
CA ASN A 512 -2.68 -10.73 -0.28
C ASN A 512 -3.60 -9.67 -0.89
N ILE A 513 -4.69 -10.05 -1.59
CA ILE A 513 -5.64 -9.07 -2.18
C ILE A 513 -6.68 -8.58 -1.16
N PHE A 514 -6.80 -9.26 -0.02
CA PHE A 514 -7.79 -8.98 1.01
C PHE A 514 -7.16 -8.18 2.15
N GLY A 515 -7.74 -7.03 2.49
CA GLY A 515 -7.34 -6.26 3.67
C GLY A 515 -7.83 -6.89 4.98
N THR A 516 -8.98 -7.56 4.94
CA THR A 516 -9.62 -8.19 6.11
C THR A 516 -10.38 -9.46 5.71
N LEU A 517 -10.59 -10.37 6.68
CA LEU A 517 -11.46 -11.53 6.51
C LEU A 517 -12.97 -11.18 6.55
N GLU A 518 -13.31 -9.89 6.72
CA GLU A 518 -14.69 -9.41 6.72
C GLU A 518 -15.35 -9.61 5.33
N PHE A 519 -14.56 -9.52 4.26
CA PHE A 519 -15.02 -9.85 2.91
C PHE A 519 -15.64 -11.26 2.85
N PHE A 520 -14.93 -12.26 3.37
CA PHE A 520 -15.42 -13.65 3.37
C PHE A 520 -16.64 -13.83 4.28
N ASN A 521 -16.68 -13.15 5.42
CA ASN A 521 -17.84 -13.18 6.31
C ASN A 521 -19.10 -12.66 5.61
N ASN A 522 -18.97 -11.54 4.88
CA ASN A 522 -20.08 -10.96 4.13
C ASN A 522 -20.45 -11.81 2.91
N ALA A 523 -19.47 -12.27 2.13
CA ALA A 523 -19.70 -13.07 0.93
C ALA A 523 -20.34 -14.44 1.22
N LEU A 524 -19.98 -15.06 2.35
CA LEU A 524 -20.52 -16.37 2.76
C LEU A 524 -21.78 -16.27 3.62
N GLY A 525 -21.92 -15.19 4.39
CA GLY A 525 -22.98 -15.01 5.38
C GLY A 525 -24.24 -14.31 4.86
N ASN A 526 -24.26 -13.85 3.60
CA ASN A 526 -25.39 -13.08 3.10
C ASN A 526 -26.65 -13.94 2.92
N THR A 527 -27.72 -13.56 3.62
CA THR A 527 -28.99 -14.30 3.63
C THR A 527 -29.75 -14.21 2.32
N ASN A 528 -29.55 -13.15 1.52
CA ASN A 528 -30.19 -12.99 0.22
C ASN A 528 -29.79 -14.11 -0.75
N LEU A 529 -28.57 -14.64 -0.60
CA LEU A 529 -28.05 -15.68 -1.46
C LEU A 529 -28.60 -17.05 -1.08
N LEU A 530 -29.43 -17.24 -0.02
CA LEU A 530 -29.81 -18.57 0.54
C LEU A 530 -30.13 -19.65 -0.52
N PHE A 531 -30.81 -19.26 -1.60
CA PHE A 531 -31.27 -20.15 -2.68
C PHE A 531 -30.34 -20.24 -3.89
N ASP A 532 -29.25 -19.48 -3.92
CA ASP A 532 -28.28 -19.51 -5.03
C ASP A 532 -27.34 -20.72 -4.95
N ASP A 533 -26.92 -21.18 -6.12
CA ASP A 533 -26.01 -22.32 -6.28
C ASP A 533 -24.52 -21.99 -6.02
N PHE A 534 -24.16 -20.71 -6.06
CA PHE A 534 -22.78 -20.24 -5.90
C PHE A 534 -22.72 -18.94 -5.10
N TYR A 535 -21.51 -18.49 -4.77
CA TYR A 535 -21.26 -17.22 -4.10
C TYR A 535 -20.80 -16.18 -5.14
N PRO A 536 -21.65 -15.19 -5.52
CA PRO A 536 -21.32 -14.25 -6.58
C PRO A 536 -20.06 -13.41 -6.29
N ASP A 537 -19.90 -12.95 -5.04
CA ASP A 537 -18.76 -12.11 -4.65
C ASP A 537 -17.43 -12.85 -4.74
N ILE A 538 -17.40 -14.12 -4.34
CA ILE A 538 -16.20 -14.98 -4.42
C ILE A 538 -15.87 -15.30 -5.88
N ASP A 539 -16.88 -15.55 -6.72
CA ASP A 539 -16.66 -15.79 -8.15
C ASP A 539 -16.12 -14.53 -8.87
N GLN A 540 -16.61 -13.34 -8.49
CA GLN A 540 -16.08 -12.08 -9.00
C GLN A 540 -14.64 -11.85 -8.54
N ALA A 541 -14.33 -12.03 -7.25
CA ALA A 541 -12.97 -11.92 -6.74
C ALA A 541 -12.02 -12.89 -7.45
N ARG A 542 -12.47 -14.12 -7.72
CA ARG A 542 -11.73 -15.12 -8.50
C ARG A 542 -11.41 -14.62 -9.91
N LYS A 543 -12.41 -14.14 -10.64
CA LYS A 543 -12.24 -13.59 -11.99
C LYS A 543 -11.29 -12.40 -12.00
N ILE A 544 -11.34 -11.55 -10.98
CA ILE A 544 -10.46 -10.39 -10.84
C ILE A 544 -9.02 -10.83 -10.57
N TYR A 545 -8.81 -11.75 -9.62
CA TYR A 545 -7.49 -12.26 -9.27
C TYR A 545 -6.79 -12.92 -10.47
N PHE A 546 -7.47 -13.82 -11.19
CA PHE A 546 -6.86 -14.53 -12.31
C PHE A 546 -6.52 -13.64 -13.51
N LYS A 547 -7.08 -12.43 -13.63
CA LYS A 547 -6.63 -11.44 -14.63
C LYS A 547 -5.22 -10.92 -14.37
N ARG A 548 -4.70 -11.04 -13.14
CA ARG A 548 -3.33 -10.67 -12.78
C ARG A 548 -2.30 -11.64 -13.38
N LEU A 549 -2.67 -12.89 -13.65
CA LEU A 549 -1.72 -13.87 -14.16
C LEU A 549 -1.32 -13.55 -15.60
N THR A 550 -0.02 -13.41 -15.84
CA THR A 550 0.55 -13.16 -17.19
C THR A 550 0.74 -14.45 -17.98
N GLY A 551 0.77 -15.61 -17.31
CA GLY A 551 1.01 -16.92 -17.91
C GLY A 551 0.37 -18.06 -17.11
N LYS A 552 0.41 -19.26 -17.68
CA LYS A 552 -0.12 -20.47 -17.01
C LYS A 552 0.88 -20.96 -15.95
N PRO A 553 0.42 -21.35 -14.75
CA PRO A 553 1.30 -21.95 -13.75
C PRO A 553 1.80 -23.33 -14.23
N ASP A 554 3.09 -23.59 -14.05
CA ASP A 554 3.72 -24.87 -14.41
C ASP A 554 3.69 -25.85 -13.23
N TYR A 555 2.72 -26.77 -13.24
CA TYR A 555 2.56 -27.80 -12.21
C TYR A 555 3.62 -28.90 -12.28
N GLN A 556 4.31 -29.08 -13.40
CA GLN A 556 5.29 -30.14 -13.57
C GLN A 556 6.50 -29.90 -12.66
N ILE A 557 6.96 -28.65 -12.59
CA ILE A 557 8.07 -28.25 -11.70
C ILE A 557 7.73 -28.56 -10.23
N PHE A 558 6.51 -28.29 -9.79
CA PHE A 558 6.07 -28.60 -8.43
C PHE A 558 6.06 -30.11 -8.15
N PHE A 559 5.61 -30.90 -9.12
CA PHE A 559 5.56 -32.35 -8.98
C PHE A 559 6.97 -32.97 -8.96
N ASP A 560 7.88 -32.48 -9.80
CA ASP A 560 9.26 -32.96 -9.84
C ASP A 560 10.02 -32.56 -8.56
N MET A 561 9.76 -31.36 -8.02
CA MET A 561 10.24 -30.96 -6.69
C MET A 561 9.73 -31.90 -5.59
N TYR A 562 8.44 -32.27 -5.61
CA TYR A 562 7.87 -33.23 -4.66
C TYR A 562 8.56 -34.59 -4.74
N LYS A 563 8.75 -35.14 -5.95
CA LYS A 563 9.44 -36.42 -6.15
C LYS A 563 10.84 -36.40 -5.57
N TRP A 564 11.59 -35.33 -5.87
CA TRP A 564 12.94 -35.14 -5.35
C TRP A 564 12.94 -35.06 -3.82
N PHE A 565 12.06 -34.24 -3.23
CA PHE A 565 11.96 -34.08 -1.79
C PHE A 565 11.62 -35.40 -1.08
N ASN A 566 10.63 -36.14 -1.58
CA ASN A 566 10.21 -37.41 -1.00
C ASN A 566 11.34 -38.46 -1.10
N SER A 567 12.00 -38.55 -2.26
CA SER A 567 13.10 -39.50 -2.46
C SER A 567 14.35 -39.17 -1.64
N ALA A 568 14.69 -37.89 -1.48
CA ALA A 568 15.90 -37.47 -0.80
C ALA A 568 15.74 -37.40 0.73
N LEU A 569 14.59 -36.88 1.20
CA LEU A 569 14.40 -36.53 2.61
C LEU A 569 13.33 -37.38 3.31
N GLY A 570 12.54 -38.19 2.60
CA GLY A 570 11.44 -38.95 3.20
C GLY A 570 11.88 -39.89 4.33
N ILE A 571 12.98 -40.63 4.13
CA ILE A 571 13.52 -41.55 5.15
C ILE A 571 14.06 -40.77 6.35
N LEU A 572 14.79 -39.67 6.11
CA LEU A 572 15.36 -38.84 7.16
C LEU A 572 14.26 -38.21 8.03
N VAL A 573 13.22 -37.66 7.40
CA VAL A 573 12.07 -37.10 8.09
C VAL A 573 11.38 -38.16 8.95
N HIS A 574 11.19 -39.38 8.44
CA HIS A 574 10.59 -40.46 9.21
C HIS A 574 11.41 -40.81 10.47
N GLN A 575 12.75 -40.76 10.39
CA GLN A 575 13.64 -41.01 11.53
C GLN A 575 13.66 -39.88 12.56
N LEU A 576 13.47 -38.63 12.12
CA LEU A 576 13.45 -37.45 13.01
C LEU A 576 12.13 -37.32 13.79
N ILE A 577 11.05 -37.89 13.27
CA ILE A 577 9.72 -37.76 13.85
C ILE A 577 9.59 -38.62 15.14
N PRO A 578 9.07 -38.08 16.26
CA PRO A 578 8.93 -38.83 17.50
C PRO A 578 7.98 -40.03 17.37
N ARG A 579 8.32 -41.15 18.02
CA ARG A 579 7.53 -42.40 18.01
C ARG A 579 6.06 -42.25 18.42
N LYS A 580 5.72 -41.23 19.23
CA LYS A 580 4.34 -40.95 19.68
C LYS A 580 3.45 -40.41 18.54
N THR A 581 4.04 -39.80 17.53
CA THR A 581 3.30 -39.18 16.42
C THR A 581 3.02 -40.18 15.30
N LYS A 582 1.82 -40.12 14.73
CA LYS A 582 1.41 -40.97 13.62
C LYS A 582 1.72 -40.25 12.32
N PHE A 583 2.89 -40.53 11.74
CA PHE A 583 3.30 -39.94 10.47
C PHE A 583 2.55 -40.58 9.29
N LEU A 584 1.81 -39.77 8.55
CA LEU A 584 1.01 -40.18 7.38
C LEU A 584 1.81 -40.14 6.06
N GLY A 585 3.09 -39.79 6.11
CA GLY A 585 3.94 -39.67 4.92
C GLY A 585 3.99 -38.26 4.33
N ILE A 586 4.75 -38.15 3.23
CA ILE A 586 4.85 -36.95 2.41
C ILE A 586 3.92 -37.13 1.21
N ASN A 587 2.83 -36.38 1.20
CA ASN A 587 1.77 -36.50 0.20
C ASN A 587 1.80 -35.31 -0.76
N PHE A 588 1.51 -35.57 -2.04
CA PHE A 588 1.17 -34.53 -2.99
C PHE A 588 -0.35 -34.35 -2.98
N VAL A 589 -0.83 -33.16 -2.60
CA VAL A 589 -2.25 -32.89 -2.39
C VAL A 589 -2.73 -31.88 -3.41
N ILE A 590 -3.85 -32.22 -4.06
CA ILE A 590 -4.61 -31.33 -4.93
C ILE A 590 -5.89 -30.98 -4.18
N GLU A 591 -6.08 -29.70 -3.90
CA GLU A 591 -7.24 -29.17 -3.18
C GLU A 591 -7.80 -27.95 -3.91
N SER A 592 -9.05 -27.57 -3.61
CA SER A 592 -9.61 -26.32 -4.13
C SER A 592 -8.98 -25.12 -3.44
N HIS A 593 -8.77 -24.04 -4.18
CA HIS A 593 -8.28 -22.78 -3.60
C HIS A 593 -9.39 -22.06 -2.82
N VAL A 594 -9.04 -21.07 -2.00
CA VAL A 594 -9.99 -20.35 -1.12
C VAL A 594 -11.18 -19.72 -1.87
N LEU A 595 -10.95 -19.21 -3.09
CA LEU A 595 -12.00 -18.64 -3.96
C LEU A 595 -12.79 -19.67 -4.80
N GLU A 596 -12.53 -20.96 -4.67
CA GLU A 596 -13.19 -22.04 -5.43
C GLU A 596 -14.21 -22.79 -4.58
N ARG A 597 -14.66 -22.14 -3.50
CA ARG A 597 -15.54 -22.76 -2.51
C ARG A 597 -16.85 -23.21 -3.14
N ASN A 598 -17.14 -24.50 -3.00
CA ASN A 598 -18.43 -25.06 -3.34
C ASN A 598 -19.47 -24.68 -2.29
N ARG A 599 -20.71 -24.53 -2.75
CA ARG A 599 -21.85 -24.24 -1.89
C ARG A 599 -22.75 -25.46 -1.79
N PHE A 600 -23.27 -25.69 -0.59
CA PHE A 600 -24.34 -26.66 -0.41
C PHE A 600 -25.66 -26.05 -0.91
N ARG A 601 -26.25 -26.66 -1.93
CA ARG A 601 -27.48 -26.18 -2.56
C ARG A 601 -28.65 -26.35 -1.60
N TYR A 602 -29.40 -25.28 -1.39
CA TYR A 602 -30.66 -25.35 -0.67
C TYR A 602 -31.76 -25.77 -1.65
N LEU A 603 -32.05 -27.07 -1.70
CA LEU A 603 -33.09 -27.65 -2.55
C LEU A 603 -34.48 -27.35 -1.95
N PHE A 604 -34.97 -26.12 -2.11
CA PHE A 604 -36.29 -25.73 -1.65
C PHE A 604 -37.41 -26.47 -2.40
N ASP A 605 -37.15 -26.85 -3.66
CA ASP A 605 -38.08 -27.62 -4.51
C ASP A 605 -38.45 -28.96 -3.89
N ASP A 606 -37.49 -29.63 -3.24
CA ASP A 606 -37.67 -30.93 -2.58
C ASP A 606 -38.62 -30.86 -1.38
N ILE A 607 -38.75 -29.69 -0.74
CA ILE A 607 -39.68 -29.50 0.37
C ILE A 607 -41.12 -29.69 -0.11
N TYR A 608 -41.39 -29.32 -1.36
CA TYR A 608 -42.71 -29.43 -1.98
C TYR A 608 -42.95 -30.77 -2.69
N LEU A 609 -41.89 -31.56 -2.92
CA LEU A 609 -41.94 -32.87 -3.59
C LEU A 609 -41.86 -34.04 -2.59
N SER A 610 -42.62 -33.98 -1.48
CA SER A 610 -42.58 -34.95 -0.38
C SER A 610 -42.92 -36.41 -0.74
N ALA A 611 -43.36 -36.66 -1.97
CA ALA A 611 -43.78 -37.98 -2.45
C ALA A 611 -42.64 -38.76 -3.13
N LEU A 612 -41.52 -38.13 -3.46
CA LEU A 612 -40.36 -38.77 -4.08
C LEU A 612 -39.32 -39.10 -3.01
N ASP A 613 -38.69 -40.27 -3.13
CA ASP A 613 -37.59 -40.66 -2.26
C ASP A 613 -36.46 -39.63 -2.38
N ARG A 614 -36.02 -39.15 -1.22
CA ARG A 614 -34.93 -38.21 -1.12
C ARG A 614 -33.66 -38.88 -1.60
N ASP A 615 -33.00 -38.28 -2.59
CA ASP A 615 -31.70 -38.74 -3.11
C ASP A 615 -30.74 -39.16 -1.97
N THR A 616 -30.24 -40.39 -2.01
CA THR A 616 -29.38 -40.96 -0.98
C THR A 616 -27.93 -40.50 -1.10
N ASP A 617 -27.52 -39.91 -2.23
CA ASP A 617 -26.17 -39.39 -2.48
C ASP A 617 -25.94 -37.96 -1.94
N ARG A 618 -26.83 -37.46 -1.07
CA ARG A 618 -26.80 -36.10 -0.48
C ARG A 618 -25.55 -35.74 0.34
N GLY A 619 -24.64 -36.68 0.56
CA GLY A 619 -23.46 -36.50 1.41
C GLY A 619 -23.81 -36.35 2.89
N ASN A 620 -22.88 -36.72 3.77
CA ASN A 620 -23.06 -36.51 5.20
C ASN A 620 -22.68 -35.06 5.57
N LEU A 621 -23.63 -34.32 6.16
CA LEU A 621 -23.42 -32.94 6.60
C LEU A 621 -22.84 -32.95 8.02
N LEU A 622 -21.53 -32.80 8.13
CA LEU A 622 -20.84 -32.60 9.41
C LEU A 622 -20.86 -31.10 9.72
N LEU A 623 -21.66 -30.70 10.71
CA LEU A 623 -21.85 -29.30 11.07
C LEU A 623 -20.72 -28.82 12.00
N SER A 624 -20.09 -27.69 11.63
CA SER A 624 -19.24 -26.90 12.51
C SER A 624 -19.96 -25.58 12.82
N GLN A 625 -19.98 -25.15 14.09
CA GLN A 625 -20.66 -23.93 14.50
C GLN A 625 -19.72 -22.73 14.37
N PHE A 626 -20.08 -21.78 13.52
CA PHE A 626 -19.44 -20.47 13.43
C PHE A 626 -20.29 -19.45 14.19
N VAL A 627 -19.68 -18.68 15.10
CA VAL A 627 -20.34 -17.58 15.81
C VAL A 627 -19.89 -16.28 15.16
N ALA A 628 -20.83 -15.57 14.53
CA ALA A 628 -20.59 -14.27 13.90
C ALA A 628 -21.51 -13.21 14.50
N THR A 629 -21.03 -11.96 14.57
CA THR A 629 -21.82 -10.80 14.99
C THR A 629 -22.65 -10.29 13.81
N LEU A 630 -23.93 -10.66 13.79
CA LEU A 630 -24.91 -10.09 12.86
C LEU A 630 -25.30 -8.68 13.32
N ARG A 631 -24.97 -7.65 12.54
CA ARG A 631 -25.55 -6.31 12.72
C ARG A 631 -27.01 -6.36 12.27
N LYS A 632 -27.93 -6.10 13.19
CA LYS A 632 -29.33 -5.88 12.86
C LYS A 632 -29.45 -4.49 12.24
N PHE A 633 -30.12 -4.41 11.09
CA PHE A 633 -30.40 -3.16 10.35
C PHE A 633 -30.89 -2.05 11.27
#